data_AF-W9UWS2-F1
#
_entry.id   AF-W9UWS2-F1
#
_cell.length_a   1.000
_cell.length_b   1.000
_cell.length_c   1.000
_cell.angle_alpha   90.00
_cell.angle_beta   90.00
_cell.angle_gamma   90.00
#
_symmetry.space_group_name_H-M   'P 1'
#
loop_
_entity.id
_entity.type
_entity.pdbx_description
1 polymer ?
#
loop_
_entity_poly.entity_id
_entity_poly.type
_entity_poly.pdbx_seq_one_letter_code
_entity_poly.pdbx_strand_id
1 'polypeptide(L)'
;MNSNQLSRIVLKGFKSIKQCDLDLHELNVLIGPNGAGKSNFISFFKLIQQMLEGQLQLFVSKQGGPDAMLHFGRKVTERFSAELYFGNNGYKFALELPPITA
;
A
#
# COMPACT_ATOMS: atom_id res chain seq x y z
N MET A 1 -25.71 0.98 -5.11
CA MET A 1 -24.25 1.04 -4.89
C MET A 1 -23.61 -0.11 -5.64
N ASN A 2 -22.55 0.16 -6.42
CA ASN A 2 -21.86 -0.88 -7.16
C ASN A 2 -21.10 -1.78 -6.18
N SER A 3 -21.51 -3.05 -6.07
CA SER A 3 -20.90 -4.03 -5.15
C SER A 3 -19.42 -4.31 -5.45
N ASN A 4 -18.95 -3.92 -6.64
CA ASN A 4 -17.58 -4.14 -7.10
C ASN A 4 -16.69 -2.90 -6.98
N GLN A 5 -17.23 -1.76 -6.53
CA GLN A 5 -16.46 -0.54 -6.35
C GLN A 5 -15.60 -0.59 -5.09
N LEU A 6 -14.34 -0.16 -5.22
CA LEU A 6 -13.48 0.06 -4.06
C LEU A 6 -14.04 1.21 -3.24
N SER A 7 -14.48 0.90 -2.02
CA SER A 7 -15.20 1.83 -1.14
C SER A 7 -14.36 2.33 0.02
N ARG A 8 -13.35 1.57 0.44
CA ARG A 8 -12.43 1.98 1.51
C ARG A 8 -11.07 1.31 1.36
N ILE A 9 -10.00 2.05 1.67
CA ILE A 9 -8.64 1.53 1.82
C ILE A 9 -8.12 1.91 3.20
N VAL A 10 -7.63 0.91 3.94
CA VAL A 10 -6.79 1.11 5.11
C VAL A 10 -5.37 0.71 4.73
N LEU A 11 -4.41 1.62 4.84
CA LEU A 11 -3.00 1.37 4.51
C LEU A 11 -2.12 1.80 5.68
N LYS A 12 -1.20 0.93 6.10
CA LYS A 12 -0.28 1.21 7.22
C LYS A 12 1.13 0.82 6.84
N GLY A 13 2.08 1.69 7.17
CA GLY A 13 3.52 1.40 7.08
C GLY A 13 4.11 1.40 5.67
N PHE A 14 3.47 2.05 4.69
CA PHE A 14 3.88 2.01 3.28
C PHE A 14 4.56 3.32 2.83
N LYS A 15 5.85 3.25 2.47
CA LYS A 15 6.63 4.41 1.99
C LYS A 15 6.44 5.64 2.88
N SER A 16 6.05 6.80 2.37
CA SER A 16 5.82 7.99 3.23
C SER A 16 4.54 7.93 4.05
N ILE A 17 3.69 6.90 3.90
CA ILE A 17 2.40 6.76 4.57
C ILE A 17 2.57 5.90 5.82
N LYS A 18 2.56 6.54 6.99
CA LYS A 18 2.53 5.83 8.28
C LYS A 18 1.21 5.07 8.45
N GLN A 19 0.09 5.77 8.23
CA GLN A 19 -1.26 5.22 8.27
C GLN A 19 -2.19 6.13 7.46
N CYS A 20 -3.10 5.53 6.69
CA CYS A 20 -4.28 6.19 6.17
C CYS A 20 -5.47 5.24 6.20
N ASP A 21 -6.65 5.84 6.33
CA ASP A 21 -7.94 5.16 6.33
C ASP A 21 -8.87 6.07 5.54
N LEU A 22 -9.18 5.66 4.30
CA LEU A 22 -9.82 6.51 3.31
C LEU A 22 -11.03 5.81 2.73
N ASP A 23 -12.17 6.47 2.82
CA ASP A 23 -13.34 6.14 2.01
C ASP A 23 -13.13 6.66 0.58
N LEU A 24 -13.63 5.89 -0.39
CA LEU A 24 -13.45 6.15 -1.81
C LEU A 24 -14.80 6.18 -2.52
N HIS A 25 -14.94 7.18 -3.39
CA HIS A 25 -16.09 7.38 -4.25
C HIS A 25 -15.74 7.12 -5.72
N GLU A 26 -16.69 7.33 -6.63
CA GLU A 26 -16.45 7.17 -8.07
C GLU A 26 -15.41 8.16 -8.60
N LEU A 27 -15.34 9.35 -7.99
CA LEU A 27 -14.31 10.36 -8.23
C LEU A 27 -13.65 10.74 -6.90
N ASN A 28 -12.32 10.64 -6.85
CA ASN A 28 -11.53 11.03 -5.68
C ASN A 28 -10.46 12.02 -6.11
N VAL A 29 -10.40 13.18 -5.46
CA VAL A 29 -9.39 14.21 -5.71
C VAL A 29 -8.45 14.29 -4.52
N LEU A 30 -7.17 13.95 -4.74
CA LEU A 30 -6.13 14.00 -3.70
C LEU A 30 -5.48 15.38 -3.66
N ILE A 31 -5.73 16.14 -2.58
CA ILE A 31 -5.19 17.50 -2.38
C ILE A 31 -4.24 17.51 -1.17
N GLY A 32 -3.14 18.24 -1.28
CA GLY A 32 -2.19 18.42 -0.17
C GLY A 32 -0.81 18.90 -0.66
N PRO A 33 0.09 19.27 0.26
CA PRO A 33 1.42 19.76 -0.10
C PRO A 33 2.31 18.68 -0.72
N ASN A 34 3.43 19.10 -1.30
CA ASN A 34 4.47 18.17 -1.75
C ASN A 34 5.00 17.35 -0.57
N GLY A 35 5.24 16.06 -0.79
CA GLY A 35 5.66 15.14 0.27
C GLY A 35 4.53 14.60 1.17
N ALA A 36 3.28 15.07 1.05
CA ALA A 36 2.15 14.59 1.86
C ALA A 36 1.77 13.11 1.63
N GLY A 37 2.43 12.40 0.70
CA GLY A 37 2.19 11.00 0.42
C GLY A 37 1.20 10.69 -0.69
N LYS A 38 0.65 11.70 -1.38
CA LYS A 38 -0.28 11.51 -2.52
C LYS A 38 0.26 10.56 -3.59
N SER A 39 1.47 10.80 -4.09
CA SER A 39 2.08 9.94 -5.12
C SER A 39 2.40 8.53 -4.59
N ASN A 40 2.72 8.41 -3.30
CA ASN A 40 2.90 7.10 -2.67
C ASN A 40 1.58 6.35 -2.57
N PHE A 41 0.48 7.02 -2.20
CA PHE A 41 -0.86 6.43 -2.22
C PHE A 41 -1.23 5.94 -3.62
N ILE A 42 -0.96 6.72 -4.67
CA ILE A 42 -1.16 6.24 -6.05
C ILE A 42 -0.24 5.05 -6.39
N SER A 43 1.01 5.06 -5.93
CA SER A 43 1.94 3.95 -6.17
C SER A 43 1.54 2.64 -5.48
N PHE A 44 0.71 2.69 -4.44
CA PHE A 44 0.17 1.49 -3.80
C PHE A 44 -0.68 0.66 -4.77
N PHE A 45 -1.46 1.30 -5.66
CA PHE A 45 -2.21 0.56 -6.69
C PHE A 45 -1.29 -0.18 -7.67
N LYS A 46 -0.11 0.38 -8.00
CA LYS A 46 0.89 -0.30 -8.81
C LYS A 46 1.44 -1.54 -8.11
N LEU A 47 1.67 -1.45 -6.80
CA LEU A 47 2.07 -2.61 -5.99
C LEU A 47 0.99 -3.72 -6.05
N ILE A 48 -0.28 -3.37 -5.88
CA ILE A 48 -1.39 -4.34 -5.99
C ILE A 48 -1.38 -5.04 -7.35
N GLN A 49 -1.26 -4.27 -8.44
CA GLN A 49 -1.17 -4.84 -9.78
C GLN A 49 -0.02 -5.86 -9.89
N GLN A 50 1.18 -5.50 -9.41
CA GLN A 50 2.35 -6.39 -9.46
C GLN A 50 2.19 -7.64 -8.58
N MET A 51 1.47 -7.54 -7.47
CA MET A 51 1.11 -8.71 -6.65
C MET A 51 0.17 -9.66 -7.41
N LEU A 52 -0.85 -9.12 -8.09
CA LEU A 52 -1.78 -9.90 -8.89
C LEU A 52 -1.11 -10.57 -10.09
N GLU A 53 -0.09 -9.93 -10.66
CA GLU A 53 0.74 -10.49 -11.74
C GLU A 53 1.80 -11.50 -11.26
N GLY A 54 1.91 -11.75 -9.94
CA GLY A 54 2.93 -12.63 -9.38
C GLY A 54 4.36 -12.07 -9.45
N GLN A 55 4.50 -10.76 -9.68
CA GLN A 55 5.77 -10.06 -9.90
C GLN A 55 6.25 -9.28 -8.67
N LEU A 56 5.70 -9.56 -7.49
CA LEU A 56 5.99 -8.81 -6.26
C LEU A 56 7.50 -8.73 -5.95
N GLN A 57 8.21 -9.86 -6.01
CA GLN A 57 9.64 -9.89 -5.67
C GLN A 57 10.47 -9.04 -6.64
N LEU A 58 10.21 -9.16 -7.95
CA LEU A 58 10.88 -8.36 -8.97
C LEU A 58 10.58 -6.86 -8.80
N PHE A 59 9.33 -6.52 -8.53
CA PHE A 59 8.90 -5.15 -8.29
C PHE A 59 9.60 -4.54 -7.07
N VAL A 60 9.62 -5.25 -5.94
CA VAL A 60 10.29 -4.80 -4.71
C VAL A 60 11.79 -4.58 -4.95
N SER A 61 12.46 -5.50 -5.64
CA SER A 61 13.88 -5.33 -6.01
C SER A 61 14.11 -4.08 -6.85
N LYS A 62 13.25 -3.80 -7.85
CA LYS A 62 13.33 -2.58 -8.67
C LYS A 62 13.06 -1.29 -7.88
N GLN A 63 12.35 -1.36 -6.76
CA GLN A 63 12.06 -0.20 -5.90
C GLN A 63 13.20 0.12 -4.91
N GLY A 64 14.34 -0.58 -4.98
CA GLY A 64 15.44 -0.42 -4.02
C GLY A 64 15.38 -1.41 -2.85
N GLY A 65 14.64 -2.51 -3.03
CA GLY A 65 14.52 -3.57 -2.05
C GLY A 65 13.40 -3.38 -1.05
N PRO A 66 13.25 -4.33 -0.11
CA PRO A 66 12.09 -4.38 0.78
C PRO A 66 11.96 -3.17 1.73
N ASP A 67 13.08 -2.56 2.14
CA ASP A 67 13.07 -1.42 3.06
C ASP A 67 12.49 -0.16 2.43
N ALA A 68 12.67 0.01 1.12
CA ALA A 68 12.12 1.13 0.38
C ALA A 68 10.58 1.10 0.33
N MET A 69 9.97 -0.05 0.62
CA MET A 69 8.52 -0.22 0.68
C MET A 69 7.94 0.18 2.03
N LEU A 70 8.76 0.19 3.09
CA LEU A 70 8.34 0.42 4.46
C LEU A 70 8.46 1.88 4.87
N HIS A 71 7.59 2.29 5.78
CA HIS A 71 7.62 3.64 6.31
C HIS A 71 8.86 3.89 7.17
N PHE A 72 9.76 4.72 6.64
CA PHE A 72 11.10 4.95 7.20
C PHE A 72 11.91 3.66 7.43
N GLY A 73 11.67 2.64 6.58
CA GLY A 73 12.39 1.37 6.59
C GLY A 73 12.12 0.49 7.82
N ARG A 74 12.78 -0.68 7.83
CA ARG A 74 12.57 -1.73 8.85
C ARG A 74 12.92 -1.35 10.28
N LYS A 75 13.73 -0.30 10.48
CA LYS A 75 14.09 0.23 11.81
C LYS A 75 12.92 0.94 12.49
N VAL A 76 11.95 1.43 11.71
CA VAL A 76 10.80 2.18 12.20
C VAL A 76 9.50 1.41 11.99
N THR A 77 9.41 0.64 10.91
CA THR A 77 8.21 -0.08 10.52
C THR A 77 8.57 -1.51 10.17
N GLU A 78 8.15 -2.48 10.97
CA GLU A 78 8.49 -3.90 10.79
C GLU A 78 7.78 -4.55 9.60
N ARG A 79 6.55 -4.11 9.33
CA ARG A 79 5.67 -4.62 8.27
C ARG A 79 4.78 -3.51 7.74
N PHE A 80 4.32 -3.65 6.50
CA PHE A 80 3.21 -2.86 6.00
C PHE A 80 1.99 -3.76 5.78
N SER A 81 0.81 -3.18 5.96
CA SER A 81 -0.46 -3.89 5.80
C SER A 81 -1.45 -3.04 5.01
N ALA A 82 -2.30 -3.70 4.25
CA ALA A 82 -3.40 -3.05 3.57
C ALA A 82 -4.69 -3.84 3.68
N GLU A 83 -5.79 -3.12 3.73
CA GLU A 83 -7.16 -3.63 3.71
C GLU A 83 -7.92 -2.87 2.63
N LEU A 84 -8.51 -3.60 1.68
CA LEU A 84 -9.29 -3.05 0.57
C LEU A 84 -10.72 -3.59 0.68
N TYR A 85 -11.71 -2.71 0.63
CA TYR A 85 -13.12 -3.05 0.85
C TYR A 85 -13.98 -2.73 -0.37
N PHE A 86 -14.79 -3.69 -0.83
CA PHE A 86 -15.65 -3.58 -2.01
C PHE A 86 -17.01 -4.24 -1.73
N GLY A 87 -18.07 -3.44 -1.59
CA GLY A 87 -19.38 -3.98 -1.19
C GLY A 87 -19.29 -4.78 0.11
N ASN A 88 -19.68 -6.06 0.08
CA ASN A 88 -19.59 -6.98 1.21
C ASN A 88 -18.27 -7.78 1.27
N ASN A 89 -17.35 -7.54 0.34
CA ASN A 89 -16.08 -8.24 0.22
C ASN A 89 -14.92 -7.39 0.73
N GLY A 90 -13.82 -8.04 1.11
CA GLY A 90 -12.58 -7.35 1.42
C GLY A 90 -11.36 -8.24 1.24
N TYR A 91 -10.25 -7.59 0.88
CA TYR A 91 -8.93 -8.21 0.83
C TYR A 91 -8.05 -7.58 1.91
N LYS A 92 -7.41 -8.43 2.72
CA LYS A 92 -6.48 -7.99 3.76
C LYS A 92 -5.17 -8.73 3.60
N PHE A 93 -4.07 -8.00 3.64
CA PHE A 93 -2.74 -8.60 3.62
C PHE A 93 -1.75 -7.77 4.43
N ALA A 94 -0.69 -8.43 4.86
CA ALA A 94 0.51 -7.80 5.37
C ALA A 94 1.71 -8.39 4.62
N LEU A 95 2.67 -7.54 4.26
CA LEU A 95 3.97 -8.00 3.79
C LEU A 95 4.95 -7.86 4.94
N GLU A 96 5.46 -9.01 5.34
CA GLU A 96 6.51 -9.13 6.33
C GLU A 96 7.85 -9.29 5.61
N LEU A 97 8.86 -8.67 6.18
CA LEU A 97 10.21 -8.87 5.71
C LEU A 97 10.71 -10.23 6.16
N PRO A 98 11.47 -10.95 5.31
CA PRO A 98 12.27 -12.05 5.81
C PRO A 98 13.22 -11.51 6.90
N PRO A 99 13.54 -12.31 7.93
CA PRO A 99 14.50 -11.93 8.95
C PRO A 99 15.81 -11.45 8.32
N ILE A 100 16.50 -10.51 8.97
CA ILE A 100 17.90 -10.25 8.65
C ILE A 100 18.67 -11.48 9.14
N THR A 101 18.82 -12.50 8.30
CA THR A 101 19.85 -13.52 8.52
C THR A 101 21.19 -12.85 8.33
N ALA A 102 21.96 -12.78 9.42
CA ALA A 102 23.36 -12.41 9.43
C ALA A 102 24.21 -13.46 8.73
#